data_AF-A0A7L2W7P5-F1
#
_entry.id   AF-A0A7L2W7P5-F1
#
_cell.length_a   1.000
_cell.length_b   1.000
_cell.length_c   1.000
_cell.angle_alpha   90.00
_cell.angle_beta   90.00
_cell.angle_gamma   90.00
#
_symmetry.space_group_name_H-M   'P 1'
#
loop_
_entity.id
_entity.type
_entity.pdbx_description
1 polymer ?
#
loop_
_entity_poly.entity_id
_entity_poly.type
_entity_poly.pdbx_seq_one_letter_code
_entity_poly.pdbx_strand_id
1 'polypeptide(L)'
;VRVFTFSVGQHNYDKGPIQWMACENKGYYYEIPSIGAIRINTQEYLDVLGRPMVLAGEKAKQVQWTNVYLDALVRSVFIASKVRILANQ
;
A
#
# COMPACT_ATOMS: atom_id res chain seq x y z
N VAL A 1 -9.80 -9.44 9.49
CA VAL A 1 -10.09 -8.08 8.97
C VAL A 1 -8.89 -7.20 9.30
N ARG A 2 -8.54 -6.22 8.46
CA ARG A 2 -7.47 -5.23 8.73
C ARG A 2 -8.09 -3.84 8.73
N VAL A 3 -7.77 -3.02 9.73
CA VAL A 3 -8.30 -1.65 9.85
C VAL A 3 -7.16 -0.66 9.72
N PHE A 4 -7.23 0.20 8.71
CA PHE A 4 -6.26 1.27 8.48
C PHE A 4 -6.89 2.60 8.85
N THR A 5 -6.23 3.37 9.69
CA THR A 5 -6.72 4.66 10.18
C THR A 5 -5.86 5.79 9.65
N PHE A 6 -6.52 6.82 9.12
CA PHE A 6 -5.86 7.98 8.52
C PHE A 6 -6.24 9.25 9.30
N SER A 7 -5.25 9.92 9.87
CA SER A 7 -5.39 11.25 10.46
C SER A 7 -5.09 12.28 9.38
N VAL A 8 -6.03 13.17 9.04
CA VAL A 8 -5.88 14.08 7.90
C VAL A 8 -5.97 15.53 8.36
N GLY A 9 -5.02 16.35 7.90
CA GLY A 9 -4.93 17.77 8.19
C GLY A 9 -4.16 18.09 9.47
N GLN A 10 -3.92 19.38 9.68
CA GLN A 10 -3.34 19.89 10.93
C GLN A 10 -4.45 20.00 11.97
N HIS A 11 -4.44 19.12 12.97
CA HIS A 11 -5.40 19.16 14.06
C HIS A 11 -4.77 18.69 15.37
N ASN A 12 -5.24 19.26 16.48
CA ASN A 12 -4.81 18.88 17.84
C ASN A 12 -5.74 17.86 18.51
N TYR A 13 -6.58 17.15 17.74
CA TYR A 13 -7.38 16.05 18.26
C TYR A 13 -6.51 14.89 18.75
N ASP A 14 -6.98 14.20 19.78
CA ASP A 14 -6.31 13.02 20.31
C ASP A 14 -6.31 11.88 19.26
N LYS A 15 -5.10 11.39 18.96
CA LYS A 15 -4.84 10.32 17.99
C LYS A 15 -4.75 8.95 18.66
N GLY A 16 -4.76 8.88 19.99
CA GLY A 16 -4.67 7.63 20.75
C GLY A 16 -5.72 6.59 20.36
N PRO A 17 -7.02 6.95 20.28
CA PRO A 17 -8.08 5.99 19.94
C PRO A 17 -7.93 5.42 18.52
N ILE A 18 -7.57 6.25 17.54
CA ILE A 18 -7.42 5.82 16.15
C ILE A 18 -6.18 4.94 15.97
N GLN A 19 -5.09 5.25 16.69
CA GLN A 19 -3.90 4.41 16.70
C GLN A 19 -4.18 3.04 17.35
N TRP A 20 -4.93 3.01 18.45
CA TRP A 20 -5.36 1.78 19.11
C TRP A 20 -6.19 0.89 18.18
N MET A 21 -7.17 1.47 17.48
CA MET A 21 -8.01 0.73 16.52
C MET A 21 -7.19 0.09 15.39
N ALA A 22 -6.17 0.76 14.88
CA ALA A 22 -5.27 0.19 13.88
C ALA A 22 -4.38 -0.92 14.46
N CYS A 23 -3.88 -0.76 15.68
CA CYS A 23 -3.02 -1.73 16.34
C CYS A 23 -3.74 -3.06 16.61
N GLU A 24 -4.93 -2.99 17.21
CA GLU A 24 -5.73 -4.17 17.57
C GLU A 24 -6.14 -5.00 16.33
N ASN A 25 -6.34 -4.32 15.20
CA ASN A 25 -6.79 -4.94 13.96
C ASN A 25 -5.65 -5.27 12.97
N LYS A 26 -4.39 -5.35 13.42
CA LYS A 26 -3.22 -5.67 12.58
C LYS A 26 -3.14 -4.79 11.31
N GLY A 27 -3.55 -3.54 11.44
CA GLY A 27 -3.47 -2.54 10.39
C GLY A 27 -2.29 -1.60 10.62
N TYR A 28 -2.43 -0.37 10.13
CA TYR A 28 -1.42 0.67 10.28
C TYR A 28 -2.07 2.04 10.37
N TYR A 29 -1.41 2.94 11.12
CA TYR A 29 -1.83 4.32 11.29
C TYR A 29 -0.98 5.22 10.40
N TYR A 30 -1.63 6.13 9.66
CA TYR A 30 -0.96 7.12 8.82
C TYR A 30 -1.43 8.53 9.17
N GLU A 31 -0.48 9.46 9.25
CA GLU A 31 -0.75 10.87 9.44
C GLU A 31 -0.48 11.65 8.14
N ILE A 32 -1.48 12.37 7.66
CA ILE A 32 -1.42 13.16 6.43
C ILE A 32 -1.54 14.64 6.81
N PRO A 33 -0.42 15.34 7.02
CA PRO A 33 -0.44 16.72 7.50
C PRO A 33 -0.93 17.73 6.45
N SER A 34 -0.86 17.42 5.16
CA SER A 34 -1.18 18.33 4.04
C SER A 34 -1.50 17.57 2.75
N ILE A 35 -2.18 18.24 1.81
CA ILE A 35 -2.56 17.71 0.49
C ILE A 35 -1.34 17.21 -0.31
N GLY A 36 -0.16 17.82 -0.11
CA GLY A 36 1.10 17.39 -0.72
C GLY A 36 1.63 16.05 -0.20
N ALA A 37 1.26 15.64 1.02
CA ALA A 37 1.65 14.36 1.60
C ALA A 37 0.68 13.22 1.27
N ILE A 38 -0.50 13.52 0.72
CA ILE A 38 -1.50 12.51 0.31
C ILE A 38 -0.90 11.51 -0.67
N ARG A 39 -0.17 12.01 -1.67
CA ARG A 39 0.37 11.17 -2.75
C ARG A 39 1.36 10.11 -2.24
N ILE A 40 2.13 10.43 -1.19
CA ILE A 40 3.13 9.53 -0.62
C ILE A 40 2.42 8.57 0.35
N ASN A 41 1.67 9.10 1.32
CA ASN A 41 1.07 8.30 2.38
C ASN A 41 -0.05 7.34 1.93
N THR A 42 -0.67 7.61 0.77
CA THR A 42 -1.65 6.67 0.18
C THR A 42 -1.02 5.51 -0.58
N GLN A 43 0.30 5.51 -0.84
CA GLN A 43 0.97 4.38 -1.51
C GLN A 43 1.61 3.41 -0.51
N GLU A 44 2.00 3.90 0.67
CA GLU A 44 2.69 3.16 1.74
C GLU A 44 1.86 2.01 2.36
N TYR A 45 0.53 1.98 2.19
CA TYR A 45 -0.28 0.84 2.69
C TYR A 45 0.06 -0.47 1.97
N LEU A 46 0.57 -0.38 0.74
CA LEU A 46 0.94 -1.56 -0.07
C LEU A 46 2.07 -2.36 0.58
N ASP A 47 2.97 -1.70 1.32
CA ASP A 47 4.07 -2.35 2.01
C ASP A 47 3.57 -3.23 3.17
N VAL A 48 2.59 -2.74 3.92
CA VAL A 48 1.95 -3.50 5.01
C VAL A 48 1.19 -4.71 4.46
N LEU A 49 0.53 -4.56 3.30
CA LEU A 49 -0.15 -5.67 2.63
C LEU A 49 0.83 -6.69 2.02
N GLY A 50 2.05 -6.27 1.67
CA GLY A 50 3.10 -7.11 1.11
C GLY A 50 3.76 -8.07 2.09
N ARG A 51 3.73 -7.79 3.40
CA ARG A 51 4.35 -8.62 4.45
C ARG A 51 4.04 -10.12 4.40
N PRO A 52 2.76 -10.57 4.31
CA PRO A 52 2.47 -12.01 4.17
C PRO A 52 2.96 -12.61 2.84
N MET A 53 3.13 -11.79 1.79
CA MET A 53 3.65 -12.27 0.51
C MET A 53 5.16 -12.51 0.58
N VAL A 54 5.93 -11.68 1.31
CA VAL A 54 7.36 -11.90 1.53
C VAL A 54 7.59 -13.22 2.27
N LEU A 55 6.78 -13.50 3.30
CA LEU A 55 6.85 -14.74 4.08
C LEU A 55 6.52 -16.00 3.26
N ALA A 56 5.73 -15.88 2.19
CA ALA A 56 5.39 -17.00 1.30
C ALA A 56 6.53 -17.39 0.34
N GLY A 57 7.64 -16.63 0.33
CA GLY A 57 8.87 -16.98 -0.37
C GLY A 57 8.68 -17.21 -1.88
N GLU A 58 9.16 -18.33 -2.39
CA GLU A 58 9.09 -18.66 -3.82
C GLU A 58 7.65 -18.85 -4.32
N LYS A 59 6.71 -19.26 -3.46
CA LYS A 59 5.30 -19.42 -3.85
C LYS A 59 4.63 -18.10 -4.22
N ALA A 60 5.15 -16.97 -3.73
CA ALA A 60 4.65 -15.65 -4.05
C ALA A 60 5.31 -15.01 -5.29
N LYS A 61 6.39 -15.61 -5.83
CA LYS A 61 7.06 -15.18 -7.07
C LYS A 61 6.37 -15.75 -8.30
N GLN A 62 5.06 -15.52 -8.43
CA GLN A 62 4.29 -15.91 -9.60
C GLN A 62 4.19 -14.76 -10.60
N VAL A 63 4.27 -15.09 -11.89
CA VAL A 63 4.02 -14.12 -12.96
C VAL A 63 2.54 -13.77 -12.95
N GLN A 64 2.23 -12.49 -12.78
CA GLN A 64 0.87 -11.95 -12.84
C GLN A 64 0.77 -11.04 -14.06
N TRP A 65 -0.24 -11.25 -14.89
CA TRP A 65 -0.52 -10.42 -16.06
C TRP A 65 -1.44 -9.27 -15.68
N THR A 66 -1.12 -8.05 -16.10
CA THR A 66 -2.02 -6.91 -15.93
C THR A 66 -3.12 -6.94 -16.98
N ASN A 67 -4.23 -6.28 -16.68
CA ASN A 67 -5.25 -6.00 -17.69
C ASN A 67 -4.61 -5.19 -18.83
N VAL A 68 -5.25 -5.27 -19.99
CA VAL A 68 -4.90 -4.49 -21.16
C VAL A 68 -4.95 -2.99 -20.83
N TYR A 69 -3.88 -2.26 -21.10
CA TYR A 69 -3.79 -0.82 -20.84
C TYR A 69 -3.15 -0.08 -22.03
N LEU A 70 -3.40 1.23 -22.10
CA LEU A 70 -2.74 2.11 -23.05
C LEU A 70 -1.36 2.48 -22.52
N ASP A 71 -0.32 2.17 -23.29
CA ASP A 71 1.04 2.50 -22.89
C ASP A 71 1.26 4.02 -22.81
N ALA A 72 2.02 4.42 -21.79
CA ALA A 72 2.26 5.82 -21.47
C ALA A 72 3.12 6.53 -22.53
N LEU A 73 3.93 5.79 -23.29
CA LEU A 73 4.87 6.33 -24.27
C LEU A 73 4.33 6.24 -25.70
N VAL A 74 3.75 5.11 -26.10
CA VAL A 74 3.43 4.82 -27.50
C VAL A 74 1.91 4.87 -27.79
N ARG A 75 1.07 5.15 -26.79
CA ARG A 75 -0.42 5.25 -26.90
C ARG A 75 -1.03 4.09 -27.71
N SER A 76 -0.41 2.92 -27.61
CA SER A 76 -0.87 1.67 -28.18
C SER A 76 -1.24 0.72 -27.05
N VAL A 77 -1.95 -0.35 -27.38
CA VAL A 77 -2.52 -1.27 -26.40
C VAL A 77 -1.49 -2.33 -26.03
N PHE A 78 -1.19 -2.49 -24.73
CA PHE A 78 -0.20 -3.44 -24.22
C PHE A 78 -0.72 -4.28 -23.05
N ILE A 79 -0.04 -5.41 -22.84
CA ILE A 79 -0.17 -6.27 -21.66
C ILE A 79 1.20 -6.33 -21.00
N ALA A 80 1.28 -6.05 -19.70
CA ALA A 80 2.51 -6.21 -18.92
C ALA A 80 2.43 -7.44 -18.02
N SER A 81 3.52 -8.20 -17.95
CA SER A 81 3.75 -9.16 -16.87
C SER A 81 4.52 -8.46 -15.75
N LYS A 82 4.14 -8.73 -14.51
CA LYS A 82 4.91 -8.34 -13.33
C LYS A 82 5.23 -9.57 -12.50
N VAL A 83 6.47 -9.63 -12.03
CA VAL A 83 6.91 -10.55 -10.98
C VAL A 83 7.24 -9.69 -9.78
N ARG A 84 6.67 -10.02 -8.62
CA ARG A 84 6.92 -9.27 -7.40
C ARG A 84 8.27 -9.70 -6.83
N ILE A 85 9.25 -8.81 -6.84
CA ILE A 85 10.54 -9.04 -6.18
C ILE A 85 10.32 -8.79 -4.70
N LEU A 86 10.36 -9.86 -3.90
CA LEU A 86 10.26 -9.78 -2.45
C LEU A 86 11.68 -9.54 -1.92
N ALA A 87 11.96 -8.32 -1.47
CA ALA A 87 13.19 -8.02 -0.76
C ALA A 87 13.14 -8.75 0.59
N ASN A 88 14.08 -9.67 0.81
CA ASN A 88 14.28 -10.33 2.09
C ASN A 88 15.19 -9.39 2.90
N GLN A 89 14.58 -8.53 3.72
CA GLN A 89 15.29 -7.70 4.67
C GLN A 89 15.40 -8.41 6.01
#